data_AF-A0A016V763-F1
#
_entry.id   AF-A0A016V763-F1
#
_cell.length_a   1.000
_cell.length_b   1.000
_cell.length_c   1.000
_cell.angle_alpha   90.00
_cell.angle_beta   90.00
_cell.angle_gamma   90.00
#
_symmetry.space_group_name_H-M   'P 1'
#
loop_
_entity.id
_entity.type
_entity.pdbx_description
1 polymer ?
#
loop_
_entity_poly.entity_id
_entity_poly.type
_entity_poly.pdbx_seq_one_letter_code
_entity_poly.pdbx_strand_id
1 'polypeptide(L)'
;MRLQSVLSVKGSSKTVDKLGWLYRAAMACYSKGCTEEVDKSRLQWLRKAHDYALEAHNMNDKDTDVLSVLCSATGKLAEDSGTYEKIKLGFEFQTYLDKAIALCADSYEFLHMRGRLAFQVSTLGTVEKTIARAMGSLPQTSLQQALADLLAAEKTSPNEIENVFFIGKTYDALGDYVNAKIYLEKVLTLPTDPECLVEQEYVDEAKEILNGPNYSN
;
A
#
# COMPACT_ATOMS: atom_id res chain seq x y z
N MET A 1 -37.78 -31.41 13.90
CA MET A 1 -36.82 -30.33 14.24
C MET A 1 -35.48 -30.95 14.65
N ARG A 2 -34.58 -31.30 13.70
CA ARG A 2 -33.13 -31.60 13.96
C ARG A 2 -32.28 -32.04 12.73
N LEU A 3 -32.57 -31.57 11.51
CA LEU A 3 -31.73 -31.89 10.33
C LEU A 3 -31.18 -30.67 9.57
N GLN A 4 -31.62 -29.44 9.88
CA GLN A 4 -31.06 -28.24 9.26
C GLN A 4 -29.85 -27.64 10.01
N SER A 5 -29.58 -28.04 11.25
CA SER A 5 -28.50 -27.45 12.06
C SER A 5 -27.12 -28.08 11.84
N VAL A 6 -27.01 -29.28 11.25
CA VAL A 6 -25.72 -29.99 11.09
C VAL A 6 -25.03 -29.64 9.76
N LEU A 7 -25.79 -29.29 8.72
CA LEU A 7 -25.25 -28.86 7.43
C LEU A 7 -24.68 -27.43 7.47
N SER A 8 -25.29 -26.55 8.28
CA SER A 8 -24.81 -25.16 8.49
C SER A 8 -23.44 -25.12 9.18
N VAL A 9 -23.18 -26.01 10.14
CA VAL A 9 -21.92 -26.07 10.89
C VAL A 9 -20.77 -26.63 10.05
N LYS A 10 -21.02 -27.63 9.19
CA LYS A 10 -20.00 -28.20 8.28
C LYS A 10 -19.64 -27.26 7.12
N GLY A 11 -20.60 -26.46 6.64
CA GLY A 11 -20.35 -25.44 5.62
C GLY A 11 -19.50 -24.29 6.16
N SER A 12 -19.80 -23.80 7.36
CA SER A 12 -19.06 -22.73 8.04
C SER A 12 -17.57 -23.08 8.25
N SER A 13 -17.28 -24.28 8.76
CA SER A 13 -15.88 -24.68 9.04
C SER A 13 -15.01 -24.80 7.78
N LYS A 14 -15.55 -25.31 6.66
CA LYS A 14 -14.80 -25.38 5.39
C LYS A 14 -14.57 -24.00 4.76
N THR A 15 -15.54 -23.10 4.90
CA THR A 15 -15.42 -21.72 4.42
C THR A 15 -14.36 -20.95 5.21
N VAL A 16 -14.32 -21.09 6.54
CA VAL A 16 -13.29 -20.47 7.40
C VAL A 16 -11.89 -21.01 7.07
N ASP A 17 -11.76 -22.31 6.83
CA ASP A 17 -10.48 -22.93 6.44
C ASP A 17 -9.96 -22.40 5.09
N LYS A 18 -10.84 -22.30 4.09
CA LYS A 18 -10.49 -21.73 2.77
C LYS A 18 -10.14 -20.24 2.86
N LEU A 19 -10.91 -19.43 3.58
CA LEU A 19 -10.63 -18.00 3.77
C LEU A 19 -9.24 -17.80 4.38
N GLY A 20 -8.95 -18.51 5.47
CA GLY A 20 -7.65 -18.45 6.12
C GLY A 20 -6.50 -18.91 5.22
N TRP A 21 -6.72 -19.93 4.38
CA TRP A 21 -5.74 -20.36 3.40
C TRP A 21 -5.47 -19.27 2.35
N LEU A 22 -6.52 -18.65 1.78
CA LEU A 22 -6.38 -17.59 0.78
C LEU A 22 -5.63 -16.38 1.35
N TYR A 23 -5.97 -15.94 2.56
CA TYR A 23 -5.26 -14.86 3.25
C TYR A 23 -3.76 -15.16 3.39
N ARG A 24 -3.40 -16.36 3.89
CA ARG A 24 -2.00 -16.75 4.05
C ARG A 24 -1.28 -16.89 2.71
N ALA A 25 -1.95 -17.39 1.68
CA ALA A 25 -1.40 -17.49 0.33
C ALA A 25 -1.13 -16.11 -0.27
N ALA A 26 -2.03 -15.15 -0.06
CA ALA A 26 -1.86 -13.76 -0.47
C ALA A 26 -0.64 -13.13 0.20
N MET A 27 -0.53 -13.25 1.53
CA MET A 27 0.62 -12.78 2.30
C MET A 27 1.94 -13.39 1.81
N ALA A 28 1.99 -14.71 1.64
CA ALA A 28 3.20 -15.39 1.16
C ALA A 28 3.61 -14.92 -0.25
N CYS A 29 2.65 -14.72 -1.15
CA CYS A 29 2.93 -14.20 -2.48
C CYS A 29 3.40 -12.73 -2.43
N TYR A 30 2.80 -11.91 -1.57
CA TYR A 30 3.20 -10.50 -1.39
C TYR A 30 4.63 -10.40 -0.86
N SER A 31 4.93 -11.11 0.24
CA SER A 31 6.27 -11.17 0.81
C SER A 31 7.27 -11.68 -0.22
N LYS A 32 6.94 -12.73 -0.99
CA LYS A 32 7.82 -13.23 -2.04
C LYS A 32 8.09 -12.17 -3.12
N GLY A 33 7.07 -11.44 -3.56
CA GLY A 33 7.22 -10.33 -4.49
C GLY A 33 8.20 -9.26 -3.98
N CYS A 34 8.14 -8.93 -2.68
CA CYS A 34 9.03 -7.94 -2.06
C CYS A 34 10.51 -8.36 -2.05
N THR A 35 10.81 -9.65 -2.26
CA THR A 35 12.19 -10.19 -2.32
C THR A 35 12.77 -10.30 -3.73
N GLU A 36 11.96 -10.03 -4.77
CA GLU A 36 12.34 -10.20 -6.19
C GLU A 36 12.66 -8.85 -6.81
N GLU A 37 13.47 -8.74 -7.86
CA GLU A 37 13.67 -7.44 -8.57
C GLU A 37 12.40 -7.01 -9.31
N VAL A 38 12.29 -5.74 -9.73
CA VAL A 38 11.15 -5.26 -10.54
C VAL A 38 11.21 -5.85 -11.96
N ASP A 39 10.76 -7.10 -12.08
CA ASP A 39 10.78 -7.85 -13.32
C ASP A 39 9.46 -8.64 -13.52
N LYS A 40 9.47 -9.57 -14.48
CA LYS A 40 8.31 -10.44 -14.72
C LYS A 40 8.00 -11.37 -13.54
N SER A 41 8.99 -11.75 -12.73
CA SER A 41 8.82 -12.58 -11.53
C SER A 41 8.08 -11.82 -10.44
N ARG A 42 8.56 -10.62 -10.05
CA ARG A 42 7.90 -9.79 -9.02
C ARG A 42 6.44 -9.50 -9.37
N LEU A 43 6.18 -9.06 -10.61
CA LEU A 43 4.82 -8.77 -11.05
C LEU A 43 3.88 -9.98 -11.00
N GLN A 44 4.39 -11.19 -11.28
CA GLN A 44 3.60 -12.42 -11.15
C GLN A 44 3.28 -12.74 -9.69
N TRP A 45 4.22 -12.54 -8.77
CA TRP A 45 3.98 -12.76 -7.35
C TRP A 45 2.98 -11.75 -6.78
N LEU A 46 3.14 -10.47 -7.08
CA LEU A 46 2.20 -9.43 -6.67
C LEU A 46 0.79 -9.65 -7.24
N ARG A 47 0.69 -10.11 -8.50
CA ARG A 47 -0.61 -10.46 -9.10
C ARG A 47 -1.26 -11.68 -8.44
N LYS A 48 -0.49 -12.71 -8.09
CA LYS A 48 -1.02 -13.84 -7.29
C LYS A 48 -1.48 -13.37 -5.91
N ALA A 49 -0.72 -12.49 -5.25
CA ALA A 49 -1.08 -11.93 -3.96
C ALA A 49 -2.42 -11.19 -4.03
N HIS A 50 -2.55 -10.32 -5.04
CA HIS A 50 -3.79 -9.62 -5.36
C HIS A 50 -4.96 -10.59 -5.57
N ASP A 51 -4.80 -11.57 -6.47
CA ASP A 51 -5.90 -12.46 -6.84
C ASP A 51 -6.38 -13.32 -5.66
N TYR A 52 -5.47 -13.82 -4.82
CA TYR A 52 -5.84 -14.55 -3.61
C TYR A 52 -6.53 -13.65 -2.57
N ALA A 53 -6.03 -12.43 -2.36
CA ALA A 53 -6.65 -11.48 -1.43
C ALA A 53 -8.04 -11.04 -1.92
N LEU A 54 -8.22 -10.88 -3.23
CA LEU A 54 -9.50 -10.56 -3.84
C LEU A 54 -10.50 -11.70 -3.69
N GLU A 55 -10.06 -12.95 -3.90
CA GLU A 55 -10.91 -14.12 -3.64
C GLU A 55 -11.31 -14.21 -2.16
N ALA A 56 -10.38 -13.95 -1.25
CA ALA A 56 -10.67 -13.89 0.19
C ALA A 56 -11.68 -12.78 0.52
N HIS A 57 -11.52 -11.60 -0.07
CA HIS A 57 -12.44 -10.47 0.12
C HIS A 57 -13.86 -10.81 -0.37
N ASN A 58 -13.97 -11.50 -1.51
CA ASN A 58 -15.27 -11.95 -2.03
C ASN A 58 -15.96 -12.99 -1.12
N MET A 59 -15.21 -13.67 -0.25
CA MET A 59 -15.77 -14.58 0.76
C MET A 59 -16.18 -13.87 2.06
N ASN A 60 -15.42 -12.84 2.46
CA ASN A 60 -15.73 -12.00 3.61
C ASN A 60 -15.31 -10.56 3.34
N ASP A 61 -16.26 -9.71 2.94
CA ASP A 61 -15.99 -8.35 2.49
C ASP A 61 -15.73 -7.35 3.63
N LYS A 62 -15.84 -7.80 4.89
CA LYS A 62 -15.63 -7.00 6.11
C LYS A 62 -14.40 -7.42 6.91
N ASP A 63 -13.61 -8.36 6.40
CA ASP A 63 -12.37 -8.78 7.03
C ASP A 63 -11.28 -7.73 6.79
N THR A 64 -10.90 -7.01 7.84
CA THR A 64 -9.94 -5.90 7.75
C THR A 64 -8.53 -6.39 7.43
N ASP A 65 -8.16 -7.60 7.86
CA ASP A 65 -6.83 -8.16 7.58
C ASP A 65 -6.73 -8.53 6.09
N VAL A 66 -7.79 -9.13 5.53
CA VAL A 66 -7.89 -9.41 4.10
C VAL A 66 -7.88 -8.12 3.27
N LEU A 67 -8.64 -7.11 3.70
CA LEU A 67 -8.65 -5.80 3.04
C LEU A 67 -7.28 -5.12 3.06
N SER A 68 -6.55 -5.21 4.17
CA SER A 68 -5.19 -4.70 4.29
C SER A 68 -4.26 -5.36 3.27
N VAL A 69 -4.25 -6.69 3.19
CA VAL A 69 -3.42 -7.42 2.23
C VAL A 69 -3.82 -7.15 0.78
N LEU A 70 -5.12 -7.05 0.50
CA LEU A 70 -5.61 -6.70 -0.82
C LEU A 70 -5.12 -5.31 -1.22
N CYS A 71 -5.21 -4.32 -0.33
CA CYS A 71 -4.69 -2.98 -0.58
C CYS A 71 -3.17 -2.99 -0.80
N SER A 72 -2.39 -3.63 0.08
CA SER A 72 -0.93 -3.73 -0.07
C SER A 72 -0.52 -4.35 -1.41
N ALA A 73 -1.12 -5.49 -1.76
CA ALA A 73 -0.81 -6.17 -3.02
C ALA A 73 -1.23 -5.34 -4.24
N THR A 74 -2.41 -4.71 -4.21
CA THR A 74 -2.88 -3.84 -5.30
C THR A 74 -1.99 -2.62 -5.47
N GLY A 75 -1.62 -1.96 -4.36
CA GLY A 75 -0.80 -0.76 -4.34
C GLY A 75 0.60 -1.03 -4.90
N LYS A 76 1.28 -2.06 -4.40
CA LYS A 76 2.63 -2.41 -4.91
C LYS A 76 2.57 -2.90 -6.36
N LEU A 77 1.56 -3.68 -6.73
CA LEU A 77 1.36 -4.08 -8.13
C LEU A 77 1.15 -2.87 -9.04
N ALA A 78 0.44 -1.84 -8.58
CA ALA A 78 0.24 -0.60 -9.33
C ALA A 78 1.57 0.15 -9.52
N GLU A 79 2.36 0.31 -8.46
CA GLU A 79 3.66 1.01 -8.49
C GLU A 79 4.63 0.36 -9.48
N ASP A 80 4.67 -0.97 -9.52
CA ASP A 80 5.58 -1.73 -10.38
C ASP A 80 5.04 -1.93 -11.82
N SER A 81 3.80 -1.51 -12.09
CA SER A 81 3.13 -1.67 -13.39
C SER A 81 3.37 -0.49 -14.33
N GLY A 82 3.18 -0.74 -15.63
CA GLY A 82 3.15 0.33 -16.64
C GLY A 82 2.02 1.34 -16.42
N THR A 83 2.20 2.56 -16.91
CA THR A 83 1.36 3.73 -16.59
C THR A 83 -0.15 3.48 -16.66
N TYR A 84 -0.65 2.84 -17.71
CA TYR A 84 -2.09 2.57 -17.84
C TYR A 84 -2.60 1.65 -16.73
N GLU A 85 -1.91 0.54 -16.48
CA GLU A 85 -2.28 -0.45 -15.47
C GLU A 85 -2.10 0.12 -14.06
N LYS A 86 -1.05 0.92 -13.81
CA LYS A 86 -0.87 1.67 -12.56
C LYS A 86 -2.10 2.51 -12.21
N ILE A 87 -2.61 3.30 -13.16
CA ILE A 87 -3.77 4.17 -12.92
C ILE A 87 -5.04 3.33 -12.70
N LYS A 88 -5.23 2.27 -13.49
CA LYS A 88 -6.37 1.36 -13.33
C LYS A 88 -6.38 0.70 -11.94
N LEU A 89 -5.24 0.14 -11.52
CA LEU A 89 -5.07 -0.47 -10.20
C LEU A 89 -5.18 0.58 -9.07
N GLY A 90 -4.81 1.83 -9.32
CA GLY A 90 -5.01 2.93 -8.37
C GLY A 90 -6.49 3.18 -8.04
N PHE A 91 -7.38 3.12 -9.03
CA PHE A 91 -8.84 3.20 -8.79
C PHE A 91 -9.38 1.98 -8.03
N GLU A 92 -8.85 0.79 -8.32
CA GLU A 92 -9.19 -0.43 -7.60
C GLU A 92 -8.74 -0.37 -6.14
N PHE A 93 -7.48 0.03 -5.91
CA PHE A 93 -6.93 0.26 -4.58
C PHE A 93 -7.79 1.24 -3.77
N GLN A 94 -8.16 2.39 -4.35
CA GLN A 94 -9.01 3.37 -3.69
C GLN A 94 -10.33 2.74 -3.25
N THR A 95 -10.95 1.92 -4.10
CA THR A 95 -12.23 1.26 -3.79
C THR A 95 -12.13 0.38 -2.54
N TYR A 96 -11.06 -0.41 -2.41
CA TYR A 96 -10.89 -1.29 -1.25
C TYR A 96 -10.39 -0.53 -0.01
N LEU A 97 -9.56 0.50 -0.20
CA LEU A 97 -9.13 1.35 0.90
C LEU A 97 -10.30 2.10 1.54
N ASP A 98 -11.23 2.64 0.72
CA ASP A 98 -12.43 3.31 1.22
C ASP A 98 -13.31 2.35 2.05
N LYS A 99 -13.44 1.09 1.62
CA LYS A 99 -14.12 0.04 2.41
C LYS A 99 -13.41 -0.24 3.72
N ALA A 100 -12.08 -0.33 3.70
CA ALA A 100 -11.29 -0.65 4.88
C ALA A 100 -11.34 0.48 5.92
N ILE A 101 -11.21 1.73 5.49
CA ILE A 101 -11.35 2.92 6.35
C ILE A 101 -12.74 2.98 6.97
N ALA A 102 -13.80 2.60 6.25
CA ALA A 102 -15.15 2.56 6.80
C ALA A 102 -15.31 1.54 7.94
N LEU A 103 -14.41 0.55 8.04
CA LEU A 103 -14.41 -0.48 9.09
C LEU A 103 -13.42 -0.16 10.22
N CYS A 104 -12.23 0.35 9.88
CA CYS A 104 -11.15 0.62 10.82
C CYS A 104 -10.30 1.82 10.36
N ALA A 105 -10.76 3.05 10.57
CA ALA A 105 -10.08 4.23 10.05
C ALA A 105 -8.73 4.55 10.72
N ASP A 106 -8.54 4.11 11.97
CA ASP A 106 -7.46 4.57 12.84
C ASP A 106 -6.28 3.57 12.95
N SER A 107 -6.29 2.49 12.16
CA SER A 107 -5.17 1.55 12.12
C SER A 107 -3.97 2.18 11.43
N TYR A 108 -2.76 1.73 11.79
CA TYR A 108 -1.53 2.15 11.13
C TYR A 108 -1.63 1.95 9.61
N GLU A 109 -2.06 0.77 9.17
CA GLU A 109 -2.11 0.35 7.77
C GLU A 109 -2.99 1.30 6.94
N PHE A 110 -4.19 1.63 7.42
CA PHE A 110 -5.14 2.43 6.65
C PHE A 110 -4.84 3.93 6.69
N LEU A 111 -4.26 4.44 7.79
CA LEU A 111 -3.70 5.79 7.84
C LEU A 111 -2.54 5.91 6.83
N HIS A 112 -1.59 4.97 6.87
CA HIS A 112 -0.45 4.93 5.97
C HIS A 112 -0.88 4.87 4.50
N MET A 113 -1.77 3.93 4.15
CA MET A 113 -2.29 3.74 2.79
C MET A 113 -3.06 4.96 2.27
N ARG A 114 -3.87 5.61 3.12
CA ARG A 114 -4.57 6.86 2.75
C ARG A 114 -3.60 7.99 2.49
N GLY A 115 -2.59 8.12 3.36
CA GLY A 115 -1.51 9.10 3.19
C GLY A 115 -0.73 8.90 1.89
N ARG A 116 -0.39 7.66 1.56
CA ARG A 116 0.28 7.31 0.30
C ARG A 116 -0.57 7.58 -0.94
N LEU A 117 -1.85 7.19 -0.93
CA LEU A 117 -2.75 7.50 -2.03
C LEU A 117 -2.85 9.00 -2.25
N ALA A 118 -3.00 9.76 -1.16
CA ALA A 118 -3.05 11.21 -1.18
C ALA A 118 -1.79 11.83 -1.81
N PHE A 119 -0.61 11.33 -1.43
CA PHE A 119 0.67 11.73 -2.03
C PHE A 119 0.68 11.42 -3.53
N GLN A 120 0.47 10.15 -3.91
CA GLN A 120 0.54 9.67 -5.28
C GLN A 120 -0.38 10.45 -6.22
N VAL A 121 -1.64 10.66 -5.82
CA VAL A 121 -2.62 11.42 -6.63
C VAL A 121 -2.22 12.89 -6.77
N SER A 122 -1.71 13.50 -5.69
CA SER A 122 -1.28 14.90 -5.70
C SER A 122 -0.05 15.11 -6.60
N THR A 123 0.83 14.11 -6.69
CA THR A 123 2.08 14.18 -7.46
C THR A 123 2.00 13.58 -8.86
N LEU A 124 0.83 13.12 -9.33
CA LEU A 124 0.69 12.58 -10.70
C LEU A 124 1.19 13.56 -11.77
N GLY A 125 1.91 13.02 -12.75
CA GLY A 125 2.33 13.77 -13.94
C GLY A 125 1.15 14.10 -14.87
N THR A 126 1.38 14.96 -15.86
CA THR A 126 0.32 15.39 -16.80
C THR A 126 -0.27 14.24 -17.62
N VAL A 127 0.57 13.28 -18.04
CA VAL A 127 0.12 12.10 -18.79
C VAL A 127 -0.77 11.22 -17.92
N GLU A 128 -0.30 10.89 -16.71
CA GLU A 128 -1.05 10.11 -15.73
C GLU A 128 -2.40 10.77 -15.38
N LYS A 129 -2.41 12.09 -15.11
CA LYS A 129 -3.63 12.87 -14.85
C LYS A 129 -4.62 12.80 -16.02
N THR A 130 -4.13 12.77 -17.26
CA THR A 130 -4.98 12.69 -18.45
C THR A 130 -5.64 11.32 -18.55
N ILE A 131 -4.87 10.25 -18.38
CA ILE A 131 -5.37 8.87 -18.37
C ILE A 131 -6.39 8.69 -17.23
N ALA A 132 -6.06 9.15 -16.02
CA ALA A 132 -6.94 9.02 -14.87
C ALA A 132 -8.30 9.70 -15.08
N ARG A 133 -8.30 10.92 -15.64
CA ARG A 133 -9.55 11.64 -15.96
C ARG A 133 -10.39 10.97 -17.04
N ALA A 134 -9.76 10.22 -17.96
CA ALA A 134 -10.48 9.44 -18.95
C ALA A 134 -11.10 8.18 -18.36
N MET A 135 -10.51 7.60 -17.31
CA MET A 135 -11.02 6.42 -16.61
C MET A 135 -12.10 6.77 -15.56
N GLY A 136 -11.97 7.90 -14.87
CA GLY A 136 -12.89 8.28 -13.81
C GLY A 136 -12.52 9.59 -13.11
N SER A 137 -13.16 9.83 -11.96
CA SER A 137 -12.91 11.01 -11.13
C SER A 137 -11.78 10.74 -10.14
N LEU A 138 -10.71 11.54 -10.20
CA LEU A 138 -9.67 11.51 -9.19
C LEU A 138 -10.20 11.98 -7.83
N PRO A 139 -9.76 11.35 -6.71
CA PRO A 139 -10.11 11.80 -5.38
C PRO A 139 -9.61 13.23 -5.16
N GLN A 140 -10.39 14.02 -4.43
CA GLN A 140 -9.96 15.34 -3.99
C GLN A 140 -9.04 15.18 -2.78
N THR A 141 -7.74 15.28 -3.02
CA THR A 141 -6.71 15.10 -2.01
C THR A 141 -5.60 16.15 -2.16
N SER A 142 -4.80 16.32 -1.10
CA SER A 142 -3.65 17.22 -1.09
C SER A 142 -2.44 16.60 -0.40
N LEU A 143 -1.27 17.20 -0.62
CA LEU A 143 -0.04 16.84 0.11
C LEU A 143 -0.16 17.10 1.61
N GLN A 144 -0.95 18.10 2.05
CA GLN A 144 -1.20 18.34 3.46
C GLN A 144 -2.03 17.22 4.10
N GLN A 145 -3.03 16.70 3.39
CA GLN A 145 -3.79 15.53 3.85
C GLN A 145 -2.90 14.29 3.89
N ALA A 146 -2.07 14.08 2.86
CA ALA A 146 -1.09 13.00 2.84
C ALA A 146 -0.19 13.04 4.09
N LEU A 147 0.39 14.21 4.38
CA LEU A 147 1.28 14.39 5.51
C LEU A 147 0.57 14.14 6.85
N ALA A 148 -0.66 14.65 7.01
CA ALA A 148 -1.42 14.47 8.23
C ALA A 148 -1.67 12.99 8.56
N ASP A 149 -2.04 12.20 7.56
CA ASP A 149 -2.28 10.77 7.72
C ASP A 149 -1.00 9.98 7.98
N LEU A 150 0.08 10.27 7.26
CA LEU A 150 1.37 9.61 7.47
C LEU A 150 1.96 9.90 8.85
N LEU A 151 1.82 11.14 9.35
CA LEU A 151 2.21 11.51 10.71
C LEU A 151 1.30 10.88 11.78
N ALA A 152 0.02 10.65 11.46
CA ALA A 152 -0.87 9.90 12.35
C ALA A 152 -0.47 8.42 12.40
N ALA A 153 -0.14 7.81 11.25
CA ALA A 153 0.39 6.46 11.16
C ALA A 153 1.69 6.31 11.96
N GLU A 154 2.63 7.26 11.84
CA GLU A 154 3.90 7.26 12.60
C GLU A 154 3.69 7.33 14.11
N LYS A 155 2.61 7.97 14.59
CA LYS A 155 2.27 7.99 16.02
C LYS A 155 1.74 6.64 16.48
N THR A 156 1.06 5.90 15.61
CA THR A 156 0.47 4.59 15.91
C THR A 156 1.51 3.47 15.85
N SER A 157 2.30 3.41 14.77
CA SER A 157 3.47 2.52 14.63
C SER A 157 4.69 3.34 14.21
N PRO A 158 5.54 3.76 15.16
CA PRO A 158 6.71 4.55 14.86
C PRO A 158 7.77 3.75 14.13
N ASN A 159 8.55 4.42 13.26
CA ASN A 159 9.73 3.88 12.60
C ASN A 159 9.47 2.76 11.57
N GLU A 160 8.25 2.64 11.07
CA GLU A 160 7.97 1.83 9.88
C GLU A 160 8.63 2.50 8.67
N ILE A 161 9.64 1.84 8.09
CA ILE A 161 10.54 2.47 7.12
C ILE A 161 9.82 3.08 5.93
N GLU A 162 8.82 2.36 5.40
CA GLU A 162 7.97 2.82 4.30
C GLU A 162 7.19 4.09 4.68
N ASN A 163 6.63 4.14 5.89
CA ASN A 163 5.90 5.30 6.37
C ASN A 163 6.83 6.51 6.55
N VAL A 164 7.98 6.31 7.20
CA VAL A 164 9.00 7.35 7.40
C VAL A 164 9.49 7.91 6.06
N PHE A 165 9.69 7.03 5.08
CA PHE A 165 10.07 7.41 3.72
C PHE A 165 9.02 8.28 3.04
N PHE A 166 7.75 7.88 3.08
CA PHE A 166 6.67 8.68 2.49
C PHE A 166 6.44 10.01 3.24
N ILE A 167 6.70 10.10 4.55
CA ILE A 167 6.72 11.38 5.26
C ILE A 167 7.80 12.30 4.67
N GLY A 168 9.02 11.78 4.51
CA GLY A 168 10.13 12.51 3.89
C GLY A 168 9.80 13.02 2.48
N LYS A 169 9.29 12.14 1.61
CA LYS A 169 8.85 12.51 0.25
C LYS A 169 7.73 13.56 0.25
N THR A 170 6.81 13.46 1.21
CA THR A 170 5.70 14.41 1.28
C THR A 170 6.18 15.80 1.71
N TYR A 171 7.10 15.89 2.68
CA TYR A 171 7.74 17.17 3.02
C TYR A 171 8.55 17.75 1.85
N ASP A 172 9.29 16.93 1.12
CA ASP A 172 10.05 17.36 -0.07
C ASP A 172 9.11 17.97 -1.13
N ALA A 173 8.00 17.27 -1.44
CA ALA A 173 7.00 17.74 -2.38
C ALA A 173 6.27 19.02 -1.91
N LEU A 174 6.21 19.26 -0.60
CA LEU A 174 5.68 20.49 0.01
C LEU A 174 6.70 21.65 -0.01
N GLY A 175 7.96 21.39 -0.35
CA GLY A 175 9.05 22.37 -0.29
C GLY A 175 9.61 22.60 1.11
N ASP A 176 9.24 21.77 2.09
CA ASP A 176 9.79 21.82 3.44
C ASP A 176 11.02 20.92 3.55
N TYR A 177 12.12 21.40 2.94
CA TYR A 177 13.36 20.63 2.82
C TYR A 177 14.03 20.35 4.17
N VAL A 178 13.75 21.17 5.20
CA VAL A 178 14.29 20.95 6.55
C VAL A 178 13.68 19.68 7.16
N ASN A 179 12.35 19.57 7.16
CA ASN A 179 11.70 18.37 7.67
C ASN A 179 11.91 17.17 6.73
N ALA A 180 11.90 17.38 5.41
CA ALA A 180 12.19 16.32 4.45
C ALA A 180 13.54 15.67 4.74
N LYS A 181 14.59 16.48 4.94
CA LYS A 181 15.94 15.98 5.27
C LYS A 181 15.93 15.11 6.52
N ILE A 182 15.28 15.56 7.60
CA ILE A 182 15.20 14.81 8.86
C ILE A 182 14.61 13.41 8.65
N TYR A 183 13.49 13.31 7.93
CA TYR A 183 12.83 12.02 7.71
C TYR A 183 13.58 11.14 6.69
N LEU A 184 14.11 11.73 5.62
CA LEU A 184 14.89 10.98 4.61
C LEU A 184 16.21 10.45 5.20
N GLU A 185 16.92 11.24 6.02
CA GLU A 185 18.10 10.75 6.74
C GLU A 185 17.73 9.66 7.75
N LYS A 186 16.56 9.76 8.40
CA LYS A 186 16.05 8.71 9.29
C LYS A 186 15.89 7.39 8.54
N VAL A 187 15.34 7.38 7.32
CA VAL A 187 15.22 6.16 6.47
C VAL A 187 16.56 5.43 6.35
N LEU A 188 17.66 6.16 6.15
CA LEU A 188 19.01 5.58 5.98
C LEU A 188 19.55 4.89 7.24
N THR A 189 18.94 5.12 8.40
CA THR A 189 19.40 4.61 9.70
C THR A 189 18.50 3.52 10.28
N LEU A 190 17.30 3.32 9.71
CA LEU A 190 16.36 2.31 10.18
C LEU A 190 16.86 0.91 9.83
N PRO A 191 16.59 -0.09 10.69
CA PRO A 191 16.90 -1.47 10.37
C PRO A 191 16.07 -1.91 9.17
N THR A 192 16.71 -2.58 8.21
CA THR A 192 16.07 -3.17 7.03
C THR A 192 16.25 -4.67 7.02
N ASP A 193 15.29 -5.40 6.49
CA ASP A 193 15.50 -6.79 6.08
C ASP A 193 16.37 -6.82 4.80
N PRO A 194 17.58 -7.41 4.84
CA PRO A 194 18.45 -7.48 3.67
C PRO A 194 17.86 -8.30 2.51
N GLU A 195 16.87 -9.16 2.76
CA GLU A 195 16.17 -9.92 1.72
C GLU A 195 14.97 -9.14 1.13
N CYS A 196 14.51 -8.07 1.77
CA CYS A 196 13.43 -7.23 1.30
C CYS A 196 13.96 -6.13 0.36
N LEU A 197 13.91 -6.39 -0.95
CA LEU A 197 14.37 -5.44 -1.96
C LEU A 197 13.55 -4.15 -1.99
N VAL A 198 12.28 -4.20 -1.58
CA VAL A 198 11.42 -3.01 -1.48
C VAL A 198 11.90 -2.03 -0.41
N GLU A 199 12.42 -2.52 0.72
CA GLU A 199 13.00 -1.64 1.74
C GLU A 199 14.30 -1.00 1.24
N GLN A 200 15.10 -1.74 0.47
CA GLN A 200 16.30 -1.19 -0.17
C GLN A 200 15.94 -0.11 -1.19
N GLU A 201 14.86 -0.27 -1.96
CA GLU A 201 14.33 0.76 -2.87
C GLU A 201 14.04 2.08 -2.13
N TYR A 202 13.42 2.02 -0.94
CA TYR A 202 13.16 3.22 -0.14
C TYR A 202 14.45 3.89 0.34
N VAL A 203 15.43 3.10 0.77
CA VAL A 203 16.74 3.60 1.19
C VAL A 203 17.49 4.25 0.02
N ASP A 204 17.50 3.62 -1.15
CA ASP A 204 18.22 4.13 -2.30
C ASP A 204 17.56 5.38 -2.88
N GLU A 205 16.23 5.41 -3.01
CA GLU A 205 15.52 6.61 -3.45
C GLU A 205 15.70 7.76 -2.43
N ALA A 206 15.71 7.48 -1.12
CA ALA A 206 16.00 8.50 -0.12
C ALA A 206 17.41 9.11 -0.28
N LYS A 207 18.43 8.29 -0.57
CA LYS A 207 19.79 8.78 -0.88
C LYS A 207 19.80 9.64 -2.13
N GLU A 208 19.09 9.22 -3.18
CA GLU A 208 19.01 9.99 -4.42
C GLU A 208 18.39 11.37 -4.20
N ILE A 209 17.28 11.45 -3.45
CA ILE A 209 16.63 12.71 -3.09
C ILE A 209 17.60 13.61 -2.30
N LEU A 210 18.28 13.05 -1.29
CA LEU A 210 19.23 13.79 -0.45
C LEU A 210 20.49 14.28 -1.20
N ASN A 211 20.84 13.64 -2.32
CA ASN A 211 21.90 14.12 -3.21
C ASN A 211 21.43 15.23 -4.16
N GLY A 212 20.15 15.59 -4.12
CA GLY A 212 19.56 16.66 -4.91
C GLY A 212 20.02 18.07 -4.47
N PRO A 213 19.80 19.07 -5.34
CA PRO A 213 20.26 20.44 -5.12
C PRO A 213 19.61 21.12 -3.91
N ASN A 214 18.43 20.66 -3.47
CA ASN A 214 17.71 21.22 -2.32
C ASN A 214 18.35 20.87 -0.97
N TYR A 215 19.29 19.91 -0.95
CA TYR A 215 19.89 19.34 0.26
C TYR A 215 21.40 19.52 0.34
N SER A 216 21.99 20.10 -0.71
CA SER A 216 23.39 20.46 -0.79
C SER A 216 23.64 21.73 0.04
N ASN A 217 24.50 21.64 1.06
CA ASN A 217 25.02 22.82 1.78
C ASN A 217 25.99 23.63 0.92
#